data_AF-A0AAD6AKB0-F1
#
_entry.id   AF-A0AAD6AKB0-F1
#
_cell.length_a   1.000
_cell.length_b   1.000
_cell.length_c   1.000
_cell.angle_alpha   90.00
_cell.angle_beta   90.00
_cell.angle_gamma   90.00
#
_symmetry.space_group_name_H-M   'P 1'
#
loop_
_entity.id
_entity.type
_entity.pdbx_description
1 polymer ?
#
loop_
_entity_poly.entity_id
_entity_poly.type
_entity_poly.pdbx_seq_one_letter_code
_entity_poly.pdbx_strand_id
1 'polypeptide(L)'
;MTPVLCDIRAKARKLVGYFRSSTLAKEKLVSVQRQLGRPTLKLLQEVETRWNSTYHMLQRLVDLREPVGAALASLNTEITTLTSAEFTTISGCLSLLSGLNDATIELSEEKNVSGSKAAKREAPHTPIKHHVIGNATGP
;
A
#
# COMPACT_ATOMS: atom_id res chain seq x y z
N MET A 1 -27.74 -4.88 -2.07
CA MET A 1 -26.38 -5.41 -1.83
C MET A 1 -26.56 -6.65 -0.98
N THR A 2 -26.12 -7.82 -1.44
CA THR A 2 -26.41 -9.12 -0.79
C THR A 2 -26.02 -9.07 0.70
N PRO A 3 -26.94 -9.35 1.65
CA PRO A 3 -26.69 -9.19 3.09
C PRO A 3 -25.44 -9.95 3.55
N VAL A 4 -25.18 -11.10 2.94
CA VAL A 4 -23.98 -11.92 3.15
C VAL A 4 -22.67 -11.14 2.93
N LEU A 5 -22.58 -10.27 1.93
CA LEU A 5 -21.36 -9.48 1.68
C LEU A 5 -21.15 -8.38 2.71
N CYS A 6 -22.23 -7.81 3.24
CA CYS A 6 -22.15 -6.82 4.31
C CYS A 6 -21.56 -7.45 5.59
N ASP A 7 -21.99 -8.66 5.92
CA ASP A 7 -21.51 -9.40 7.09
C ASP A 7 -20.03 -9.79 6.94
N ILE A 8 -19.66 -10.32 5.77
CA ILE A 8 -18.26 -10.64 5.43
C ILE A 8 -17.38 -9.40 5.54
N ARG A 9 -17.83 -8.27 5.01
CA ARG A 9 -17.10 -6.99 5.10
C ARG A 9 -16.94 -6.54 6.54
N ALA A 10 -17.99 -6.58 7.35
CA ALA A 10 -17.92 -6.20 8.76
C ALA A 10 -16.92 -7.08 9.54
N LYS A 11 -16.94 -8.39 9.29
CA LYS A 11 -15.98 -9.34 9.88
C LYS A 11 -14.55 -9.07 9.43
N ALA A 12 -14.33 -8.82 8.14
CA ALA A 12 -13.04 -8.43 7.60
C ALA A 12 -12.49 -7.15 8.25
N ARG A 13 -13.33 -6.12 8.41
CA ARG A 13 -12.94 -4.87 9.10
C ARG A 13 -12.55 -5.12 10.55
N LYS A 14 -13.30 -5.94 11.29
CA LYS A 14 -12.99 -6.28 12.69
C LYS A 14 -11.65 -7.00 12.80
N LEU A 15 -11.42 -7.99 11.94
CA LEU A 15 -10.17 -8.73 11.85
C LEU A 15 -8.97 -7.81 11.57
N VAL A 16 -9.06 -7.00 10.50
CA VAL A 16 -8.00 -6.06 10.15
C VAL A 16 -7.78 -5.01 11.25
N GLY A 17 -8.88 -4.53 11.85
CA GLY A 17 -8.85 -3.58 12.97
C GLY A 17 -8.03 -4.11 14.15
N TYR A 18 -8.25 -5.36 14.55
CA TYR A 18 -7.49 -6.02 15.61
C TYR A 18 -5.99 -6.05 15.30
N PHE A 19 -5.60 -6.50 14.10
CA PHE A 19 -4.19 -6.50 13.70
C PHE A 19 -3.60 -5.10 13.63
N ARG A 20 -4.36 -4.06 13.28
CA ARG A 20 -3.81 -2.69 13.21
C ARG A 20 -3.60 -2.06 14.58
N SER A 21 -4.51 -2.32 15.52
CA SER A 21 -4.45 -1.76 16.88
C SER A 21 -3.47 -2.49 17.78
N SER A 22 -3.28 -3.80 17.61
CA SER A 22 -2.41 -4.61 18.46
C SER A 22 -0.97 -4.70 17.94
N THR A 23 0.00 -4.18 18.70
CA THR A 23 1.44 -4.33 18.43
C THR A 23 1.85 -5.80 18.37
N LEU A 24 1.41 -6.59 19.36
CA LEU A 24 1.67 -8.02 19.42
C LEU A 24 1.16 -8.75 18.17
N ALA A 25 -0.07 -8.45 17.73
CA ALA A 25 -0.64 -9.09 16.54
C ALA A 25 0.14 -8.73 15.27
N LYS A 26 0.60 -7.47 15.13
CA LYS A 26 1.47 -7.03 14.01
C LYS A 26 2.78 -7.78 13.98
N GLU A 27 3.47 -7.82 15.12
CA GLU A 27 4.76 -8.52 15.24
C GLU A 27 4.61 -10.00 14.95
N LYS A 28 3.53 -10.62 15.45
CA LYS A 28 3.26 -12.03 15.19
C LYS A 28 2.98 -12.30 13.71
N LEU A 29 2.19 -11.47 13.05
CA LEU A 29 1.93 -11.58 11.62
C LEU A 29 3.24 -11.47 10.82
N VAL A 30 4.09 -10.49 11.14
CA VAL A 30 5.41 -10.32 10.51
C VAL A 30 6.29 -11.54 10.74
N SER A 31 6.33 -12.07 11.97
CA SER A 31 7.09 -13.27 12.30
C SER A 31 6.64 -14.48 11.49
N VAL A 32 5.32 -14.70 11.39
CA VAL A 32 4.75 -15.81 10.60
C VAL A 32 5.07 -15.65 9.12
N GLN A 33 4.94 -14.43 8.57
CA GLN A 33 5.29 -14.18 7.16
C GLN A 33 6.76 -14.51 6.87
N ARG A 34 7.69 -14.15 7.78
CA ARG A 34 9.10 -14.49 7.64
C ARG A 34 9.34 -16.00 7.72
N GLN A 35 8.68 -16.69 8.64
CA GLN A 35 8.79 -18.15 8.77
C GLN A 35 8.28 -18.88 7.52
N LEU A 36 7.25 -18.36 6.87
CA LEU A 36 6.72 -18.88 5.61
C LEU A 36 7.53 -18.45 4.38
N GLY A 37 8.61 -17.69 4.55
CA GLY A 37 9.40 -17.15 3.43
C GLY A 37 8.64 -16.16 2.55
N ARG A 38 7.55 -15.55 3.06
CA ARG A 38 6.71 -14.60 2.32
C ARG A 38 7.14 -13.15 2.57
N PRO A 39 6.92 -12.24 1.61
CA PRO A 39 7.10 -10.81 1.84
C PRO A 39 6.27 -10.34 3.03
N THR A 40 6.83 -9.46 3.87
CA THR A 40 6.12 -8.88 5.00
C THR A 40 5.20 -7.76 4.52
N LEU A 41 3.90 -7.99 4.62
CA LEU A 41 2.84 -7.10 4.13
C LEU A 41 1.92 -6.73 5.29
N LYS A 42 1.54 -5.46 5.35
CA LYS A 42 0.54 -4.98 6.32
C LYS A 42 -0.87 -5.27 5.79
N LEU A 43 -1.80 -5.54 6.70
CA LEU A 43 -3.22 -5.55 6.38
C LEU A 43 -3.71 -4.12 6.07
N LEU A 44 -4.61 -4.03 5.09
CA LEU A 44 -5.19 -2.77 4.63
C LEU A 44 -6.58 -2.59 5.23
N GLN A 45 -6.84 -1.45 5.85
CA GLN A 45 -8.15 -1.12 6.38
C GLN A 45 -8.99 -0.44 5.30
N GLU A 46 -10.27 -0.79 5.24
CA GLU A 46 -11.24 -0.06 4.44
C GLU A 46 -11.33 1.40 4.88
N VAL A 47 -11.47 2.30 3.92
CA VAL A 47 -11.67 3.73 4.11
C VAL A 47 -12.94 4.12 3.36
N GLU A 48 -13.99 4.46 4.10
CA GLU A 48 -15.34 4.64 3.54
C GLU A 48 -15.42 5.67 2.41
N THR A 49 -14.54 6.69 2.43
CA THR A 49 -14.50 7.74 1.41
C THR A 49 -13.69 7.36 0.16
N ARG A 50 -13.06 6.19 0.13
CA ARG A 50 -12.28 5.69 -1.02
C ARG A 50 -12.96 4.47 -1.62
N TRP A 51 -13.54 4.66 -2.82
CA TRP A 51 -14.40 3.67 -3.48
C TRP A 51 -13.76 2.29 -3.67
N ASN A 52 -12.42 2.21 -3.82
CA ASN A 52 -11.67 0.95 -3.96
C ASN A 52 -11.13 0.33 -2.67
N SER A 53 -11.30 0.99 -1.53
CA SER A 53 -10.62 0.53 -0.31
C SER A 53 -11.11 -0.83 0.18
N THR A 54 -12.39 -1.15 -0.03
CA THR A 54 -12.96 -2.47 0.28
C THR A 54 -12.32 -3.55 -0.58
N TYR A 55 -12.18 -3.32 -1.89
CA TYR A 55 -11.53 -4.25 -2.82
C TYR A 55 -10.10 -4.55 -2.36
N HIS A 56 -9.29 -3.52 -2.10
CA HIS A 56 -7.90 -3.71 -1.67
C HIS A 56 -7.79 -4.38 -0.29
N MET A 57 -8.67 -4.07 0.66
CA MET A 57 -8.71 -4.77 1.96
C MET A 57 -8.99 -6.26 1.79
N LEU A 58 -10.01 -6.61 1.02
CA LEU A 58 -10.42 -7.99 0.80
C LEU A 58 -9.36 -8.77 0.00
N GLN A 59 -8.81 -8.18 -1.06
CA GLN A 59 -7.70 -8.77 -1.81
C GLN A 59 -6.50 -9.06 -0.91
N ARG A 60 -6.09 -8.08 -0.08
CA ARG A 60 -4.97 -8.27 0.87
C ARG A 60 -5.24 -9.39 1.88
N LEU A 61 -6.48 -9.55 2.33
CA LEU A 61 -6.86 -10.64 3.23
C LEU A 61 -6.80 -12.00 2.55
N VAL A 62 -7.17 -12.10 1.27
CA VAL A 62 -7.01 -13.32 0.47
C VAL A 62 -5.53 -13.68 0.34
N ASP A 63 -4.68 -12.71 -0.04
CA ASP A 63 -3.24 -12.93 -0.22
C ASP A 63 -2.55 -13.37 1.08
N LEU A 64 -3.04 -12.87 2.22
CA LEU A 64 -2.51 -13.15 3.55
C LEU A 64 -3.33 -14.18 4.34
N ARG A 65 -4.22 -14.94 3.69
CA ARG A 65 -5.10 -15.92 4.35
C ARG A 65 -4.34 -16.87 5.27
N GLU A 66 -3.29 -17.49 4.75
CA GLU A 66 -2.45 -18.44 5.47
C GLU A 66 -1.69 -17.78 6.65
N PRO A 67 -0.88 -16.73 6.46
CA PRO A 67 -0.16 -16.10 7.57
C PRO A 67 -1.09 -15.47 8.62
N VAL A 68 -2.24 -14.93 8.24
CA VAL A 68 -3.24 -14.39 9.18
C VAL A 68 -3.86 -15.51 10.02
N GLY A 69 -4.23 -16.63 9.38
CA GLY A 69 -4.76 -17.79 10.08
C GLY A 69 -3.77 -18.37 11.10
N ALA A 70 -2.52 -18.56 10.67
CA ALA A 70 -1.45 -19.05 11.55
C ALA A 70 -1.11 -18.08 12.68
N ALA A 71 -1.11 -16.76 12.41
CA ALA A 71 -0.91 -15.76 13.45
C ALA A 71 -2.03 -15.81 14.49
N LEU A 72 -3.30 -15.84 14.07
CA LEU A 72 -4.44 -15.93 14.98
C LEU A 72 -4.43 -17.19 15.83
N ALA A 73 -4.11 -18.35 15.24
CA ALA A 73 -4.02 -19.62 15.97
C ALA A 73 -2.99 -19.60 17.12
N SER A 74 -2.02 -18.68 17.04
CA SER A 74 -0.98 -18.50 18.06
C SER A 74 -1.23 -17.33 19.02
N LEU A 75 -2.28 -16.54 18.79
CA LEU A 75 -2.65 -15.40 19.63
C LEU A 75 -3.83 -15.82 20.52
N ASN A 76 -3.77 -15.47 21.81
CA ASN A 76 -4.89 -15.69 22.71
C ASN A 76 -5.98 -14.63 22.48
N THR A 77 -6.83 -14.83 21.47
CA THR A 77 -7.84 -13.86 21.04
C THR A 77 -9.14 -14.53 20.60
N GLU A 78 -10.27 -13.87 20.90
CA GLU A 78 -11.61 -14.25 20.42
C GLU A 78 -11.87 -13.86 18.95
N ILE A 79 -10.90 -13.21 18.30
CA ILE A 79 -11.04 -12.77 16.91
C ILE A 79 -10.90 -13.96 15.98
N THR A 80 -11.98 -14.27 15.26
CA THR A 80 -12.02 -15.36 14.30
C THR A 80 -11.61 -14.89 12.91
N THR A 81 -10.94 -15.78 12.17
CA THR A 81 -10.67 -15.58 10.74
C THR A 81 -11.93 -15.76 9.90
N LEU A 82 -11.86 -15.34 8.64
CA LEU A 82 -12.88 -15.64 7.65
C LEU A 82 -12.89 -17.16 7.35
N THR A 83 -14.07 -17.73 7.17
CA THR A 83 -14.23 -19.14 6.82
C THR A 83 -13.82 -19.39 5.37
N SER A 84 -13.61 -20.66 5.01
CA SER A 84 -13.29 -21.02 3.62
C SER A 84 -14.39 -20.60 2.63
N ALA A 85 -15.65 -20.71 3.04
CA ALA A 85 -16.80 -20.26 2.23
C ALA A 85 -16.79 -18.74 2.05
N GLU A 86 -16.51 -17.98 3.10
CA GLU A 86 -16.40 -16.51 3.02
C GLU A 86 -15.25 -16.09 2.10
N PHE A 87 -14.08 -16.75 2.18
CA PHE A 87 -12.98 -16.51 1.25
C PHE A 87 -13.32 -16.84 -0.21
N THR A 88 -14.11 -17.88 -0.43
CA THR A 88 -14.57 -18.27 -1.77
C THR A 88 -15.51 -17.20 -2.34
N THR A 89 -16.46 -16.72 -1.54
CA THR A 89 -17.36 -15.61 -1.91
C THR A 89 -16.57 -14.34 -2.22
N ILE A 90 -15.60 -13.98 -1.38
CA ILE A 90 -14.72 -12.82 -1.62
C ILE A 90 -13.97 -12.97 -2.95
N SER A 91 -13.37 -14.14 -3.19
CA SER A 91 -12.57 -14.38 -4.40
C SER A 91 -13.42 -14.28 -5.68
N GLY A 92 -14.67 -14.77 -5.63
CA GLY A 92 -15.63 -14.58 -6.72
C GLY A 92 -15.94 -13.11 -6.99
N CYS A 93 -16.20 -12.33 -5.94
CA CYS A 93 -16.44 -10.89 -6.07
C CYS A 93 -15.21 -10.13 -6.59
N LEU A 94 -14.02 -10.42 -6.08
CA LEU A 94 -12.78 -9.79 -6.54
C LEU A 94 -12.52 -10.09 -8.02
N SER A 95 -12.80 -11.31 -8.48
CA SER A 95 -12.65 -11.69 -9.89
C SER A 95 -13.56 -10.86 -10.79
N LEU A 96 -14.80 -10.62 -10.38
CA LEU A 96 -15.74 -9.77 -11.13
C LEU A 96 -15.34 -8.28 -11.11
N LEU A 97 -14.80 -7.82 -9.99
CA LEU A 97 -14.40 -6.42 -9.79
C LEU A 97 -13.02 -6.10 -10.38
N SER A 98 -12.18 -7.11 -10.65
CA SER A 98 -10.82 -6.94 -11.18
C SER A 98 -10.82 -6.10 -12.48
N GLY A 99 -11.66 -6.46 -13.45
CA GLY A 99 -11.76 -5.73 -14.71
C GLY A 99 -12.26 -4.28 -14.58
N LEU A 100 -13.03 -3.97 -13.53
CA LEU A 100 -13.46 -2.59 -13.25
C LEU A 100 -12.36 -1.78 -12.54
N ASN A 101 -11.61 -2.45 -11.65
CA ASN A 101 -10.45 -1.84 -11.00
C ASN A 101 -9.39 -1.47 -12.05
N ASP A 102 -9.08 -2.37 -12.99
CA ASP A 102 -8.05 -2.15 -14.02
C ASP A 102 -8.41 -0.99 -14.95
N ALA A 103 -9.66 -0.94 -15.43
CA ALA A 103 -10.15 0.18 -16.23
C ALA A 103 -10.07 1.54 -15.48
N THR A 104 -10.21 1.52 -14.15
CA THR A 104 -10.11 2.76 -13.36
C THR A 104 -8.69 3.12 -12.96
N ILE A 105 -7.78 2.14 -12.85
CA ILE A 105 -6.35 2.39 -12.71
C ILE A 105 -5.84 3.05 -14.00
N GLU A 106 -6.19 2.52 -15.17
CA GLU A 106 -5.81 3.06 -16.48
C GLU A 106 -6.26 4.53 -16.65
N LEU A 107 -7.51 4.84 -16.30
CA LEU A 107 -8.02 6.22 -16.30
C LEU A 107 -7.41 7.12 -15.21
N SER A 108 -6.89 6.55 -14.12
CA SER A 108 -6.26 7.28 -13.02
C SER A 108 -4.77 7.59 -13.26
N GLU A 109 -4.11 6.86 -14.15
CA GLU A 109 -2.70 7.05 -14.50
C GLU A 109 -2.49 8.23 -15.46
N GLU A 110 -3.49 8.61 -16.25
CA GLU A 110 -3.45 9.81 -17.12
C GLU A 110 -3.39 11.15 -16.35
N LYS A 111 -3.67 11.16 -15.04
CA LYS A 111 -3.74 12.40 -14.24
C LYS A 111 -2.59 12.61 -13.24
N ASN A 112 -1.54 11.79 -13.26
CA ASN A 112 -0.38 11.95 -12.35
C ASN A 112 0.96 12.16 -13.07
N VAL A 113 0.97 12.53 -14.35
CA VAL A 113 2.15 13.07 -15.03
C VAL A 113 1.91 14.51 -15.43
N SER A 114 1.75 15.41 -14.45
CA SER A 114 1.92 16.83 -14.72
C SER A 114 2.53 17.53 -13.51
N GLY A 115 3.75 18.04 -13.70
CA GLY A 115 4.31 19.08 -12.84
C GLY A 115 5.40 18.65 -11.87
N SER A 116 6.44 17.91 -12.31
CA SER A 116 7.75 17.98 -11.65
C SER A 116 8.88 17.75 -12.65
N LYS A 117 9.04 18.69 -13.59
CA LYS A 117 10.36 18.98 -14.16
C LYS A 117 10.76 20.35 -13.64
N ALA A 118 11.52 20.35 -12.55
CA ALA A 118 12.23 21.53 -12.08
C ALA A 118 13.12 22.05 -13.22
N ALA A 119 12.90 23.31 -13.60
CA ALA A 119 13.74 24.03 -14.53
C ALA A 119 15.16 24.09 -13.92
N LYS A 120 16.09 23.32 -14.50
CA LYS A 120 17.52 23.49 -14.24
C LYS A 120 17.90 24.83 -14.87
N ARG A 121 17.97 25.89 -14.04
CA ARG A 121 18.59 27.16 -14.39
C ARG A 121 20.06 26.89 -14.72
N GLU A 122 20.38 26.84 -16.00
CA GLU A 122 21.77 26.99 -16.45
C GLU A 122 22.02 28.48 -16.61
N ALA A 123 22.92 29.01 -15.76
CA ALA A 123 23.36 30.40 -15.84
C ALA A 123 24.28 30.57 -17.06
N PRO A 124 24.18 31.67 -17.83
CA PRO A 124 25.04 31.89 -18.97
C PRO A 124 26.46 32.23 -18.51
N HIS A 125 27.43 31.44 -18.95
CA HIS A 125 28.84 31.80 -18.92
C HIS A 125 29.10 32.88 -19.98
N THR A 126 29.60 34.04 -19.55
CA THR A 126 30.13 35.09 -20.44
C THR A 126 31.67 35.09 -20.36
N PRO A 127 32.42 35.17 -21.48
CA PRO A 127 33.88 35.16 -21.44
C PRO A 127 34.53 36.55 -21.46
N ILE A 128 35.58 36.71 -20.62
CA ILE A 128 36.88 37.42 -20.74
C ILE A 128 36.89 38.89 -21.23
N LYS A 129 37.59 39.81 -20.52
CA LYS A 129 38.80 40.58 -20.97
C LYS A 129 39.54 41.29 -19.81
N HIS A 130 40.84 41.48 -20.06
CA HIS A 130 41.97 41.96 -19.24
C HIS A 130 41.93 43.44 -18.82
N HIS A 131 42.62 43.81 -17.71
CA HIS A 131 43.63 44.90 -17.62
C HIS A 131 44.28 44.92 -16.19
N VAL A 132 45.58 44.64 -16.01
CA VAL A 132 46.75 45.53 -15.62
C VAL A 132 46.47 46.38 -14.34
N ILE A 133 47.32 46.57 -13.31
CA ILE A 133 48.70 47.15 -13.26
C ILE A 133 49.33 46.98 -11.84
N GLY A 134 50.67 46.87 -11.77
CA GLY A 134 51.53 47.41 -10.68
C GLY A 134 52.30 46.35 -9.87
N ASN A 135 53.60 46.46 -9.56
CA ASN A 135 54.49 47.62 -9.48
C ASN A 135 55.98 47.19 -9.36
N ALA A 136 56.88 48.09 -9.81
CA ALA A 136 58.26 48.48 -9.36
C ALA A 136 59.18 47.45 -8.64
N THR A 137 60.52 47.37 -8.76
CA THR A 137 61.64 48.35 -8.82
C THR A 137 62.92 47.49 -9.04
N GLY A 138 63.83 47.72 -10.00
CA GLY A 138 65.12 48.45 -9.91
C GLY A 138 66.19 47.79 -9.00
N PRO A 139 67.51 48.00 -9.19
CA PRO A 139 68.26 48.66 -10.26
C PRO A 139 68.93 47.69 -11.27
#